data_AF-A0A3C0G5L7-F1
#
_entry.id   AF-A0A3C0G5L7-F1
#
_cell.length_a   1.000
_cell.length_b   1.000
_cell.length_c   1.000
_cell.angle_alpha   90.00
_cell.angle_beta   90.00
_cell.angle_gamma   90.00
#
_symmetry.space_group_name_H-M   'P 1'
#
loop_
_entity.id
_entity.type
_entity.pdbx_description
1 polymer ?
#
loop_
_entity_poly.entity_id
_entity_poly.type
_entity_poly.pdbx_seq_one_letter_code
_entity_poly.pdbx_strand_id
1 'polypeptide(L)' 'MAINSGGKSADIIISEILDTNSSSDYGWDFKKAQLTKLFEAGIIDPVKVTRTALQNAASCAGTLITTNYGIIQTE' A
#
# COMPACT_ATOMS: atom_id res chain seq x y z
N MET A 1 -6.32 2.71 -7.47
CA MET A 1 -5.27 2.90 -8.51
C MET A 1 -4.56 4.21 -8.24
N ALA A 2 -3.23 4.21 -8.11
CA ALA A 2 -2.45 5.43 -8.14
C ALA A 2 -2.27 5.86 -9.62
N ILE A 3 -3.36 6.38 -10.22
CA ILE A 3 -3.33 6.96 -11.58
C ILE A 3 -2.31 8.12 -11.64
N ASN A 4 -2.01 8.73 -10.50
CA ASN A 4 -1.06 9.82 -10.33
C ASN A 4 0.42 9.41 -10.24
N SER A 5 0.76 8.11 -10.29
CA SER A 5 2.16 7.66 -10.19
C SER A 5 2.87 7.46 -11.54
N GLY A 6 2.18 7.72 -12.67
CA GLY A 6 2.81 7.97 -13.98
C GLY A 6 3.65 6.84 -14.59
N GLY A 7 3.43 5.58 -14.21
CA GLY A 7 4.24 4.43 -14.62
C GLY A 7 3.47 3.30 -15.30
N LYS A 8 4.11 2.12 -15.33
CA LYS A 8 3.52 0.84 -15.78
C LYS A 8 2.25 0.53 -14.96
N SER A 9 1.29 -0.17 -15.57
CA SER A 9 0.04 -0.54 -14.90
C SER A 9 0.31 -1.34 -13.62
N ALA A 10 -0.41 -1.01 -12.54
CA ALA A 10 -0.17 -1.54 -11.21
C ALA A 10 -0.33 -3.06 -11.14
N ASP A 11 -1.29 -3.62 -11.88
CA ASP A 11 -1.52 -5.06 -12.03
C ASP A 11 -0.30 -5.80 -12.58
N ILE A 12 0.36 -5.23 -13.59
CA ILE A 12 1.55 -5.85 -14.19
C ILE A 12 2.74 -5.78 -13.22
N ILE A 13 2.92 -4.65 -12.53
CA ILE A 13 3.97 -4.49 -11.51
C ILE A 13 3.76 -5.50 -10.38
N ILE A 14 2.51 -5.66 -9.90
CA ILE A 14 2.17 -6.61 -8.84
C ILE A 14 2.45 -8.05 -9.30
N SER A 15 2.02 -8.42 -10.51
CA SER A 15 2.31 -9.75 -11.07
C SER A 15 3.81 -10.03 -11.10
N GLU A 16 4.60 -9.08 -11.61
CA GLU A 16 6.06 -9.20 -11.72
C GLU A 16 6.74 -9.38 -10.35
N ILE A 17 6.28 -8.66 -9.31
CA ILE A 17 6.78 -8.83 -7.93
C ILE A 17 6.36 -10.19 -7.35
N LEU A 18 5.14 -10.66 -7.62
CA LEU A 18 4.66 -11.94 -7.11
C LEU A 18 5.36 -13.13 -7.79
N ASP A 19 5.67 -13.01 -9.09
CA ASP A 19 6.35 -14.05 -9.88
C ASP A 19 7.80 -14.29 -9.43
N THR A 20 8.43 -13.32 -8.74
CA THR A 20 9.78 -13.47 -8.15
C THR A 20 9.88 -14.52 -7.02
N ASN A 21 8.78 -15.21 -6.69
CA ASN A 21 8.61 -16.49 -5.99
C ASN A 21 9.28 -16.76 -4.62
N SER A 22 10.30 -16.03 -4.14
CA SER A 22 10.98 -16.45 -2.90
C SER A 22 11.70 -15.39 -2.08
N SER A 23 11.75 -14.12 -2.50
CA SER A 23 12.44 -13.08 -1.70
C SER A 23 11.50 -11.94 -1.40
N SER A 24 11.13 -11.81 -0.12
CA SER A 24 10.38 -10.67 0.46
C SER A 24 10.99 -9.30 0.17
N ASP A 25 12.20 -9.29 -0.36
CA ASP A 25 13.04 -8.11 -0.48
C ASP A 25 12.90 -7.45 -1.85
N TYR A 26 12.29 -8.11 -2.83
CA TYR A 26 12.04 -7.51 -4.16
C TYR A 26 10.80 -6.61 -4.15
N GLY A 27 10.91 -5.49 -4.85
CA GLY A 27 9.81 -4.56 -5.08
C GLY A 27 10.12 -3.61 -6.24
N TRP A 28 9.22 -2.67 -6.48
CA TRP A 28 9.33 -1.75 -7.61
C TRP A 28 9.89 -0.39 -7.19
N ASP A 29 10.99 0.03 -7.81
CA ASP A 29 11.51 1.39 -7.70
C ASP A 29 10.79 2.28 -8.72
N PHE A 30 9.87 3.12 -8.23
CA PHE A 30 9.11 4.05 -9.08
C PHE A 30 9.95 5.18 -9.68
N LYS A 31 11.11 5.52 -9.10
CA LYS A 31 11.99 6.56 -9.63
C LYS A 31 12.77 6.04 -10.85
N LYS A 32 13.17 4.77 -10.83
CA LYS A 32 13.92 4.12 -11.91
C LYS A 32 13.07 3.24 -12.83
N ALA A 33 11.80 3.02 -12.47
CA ALA A 33 10.86 2.15 -13.17
C ALA A 33 11.40 0.73 -13.40
N GLN A 34 11.92 0.09 -12.34
CA GLN A 34 12.50 -1.26 -12.40
C GLN A 34 12.20 -2.08 -11.15
N LEU A 35 12.16 -3.41 -11.30
CA LEU A 35 12.19 -4.35 -10.20
C LEU A 35 13.58 -4.37 -9.56
N THR A 36 13.66 -4.21 -8.24
CA THR A 36 14.92 -4.17 -7.50
C THR A 36 14.73 -4.77 -6.10
N LYS A 37 15.84 -5.14 -5.46
CA LYS A 37 15.83 -5.38 -4.02
C LYS A 37 15.70 -4.05 -3.28
N LEU A 38 14.62 -3.89 -2.51
CA LEU A 38 14.27 -2.63 -1.84
C LEU A 38 15.28 -2.24 -0.76
N PHE A 39 15.76 -3.24 0.00
CA PHE A 39 16.72 -3.00 1.08
C PHE A 39 18.07 -2.49 0.54
N GLU A 40 18.61 -3.13 -0.49
CA GLU A 40 19.85 -2.69 -1.15
C GLU A 40 19.68 -1.32 -1.86
N ALA A 41 18.48 -1.03 -2.37
CA ALA A 41 18.15 0.26 -2.97
C ALA A 41 17.90 1.38 -1.93
N GLY A 42 17.84 1.06 -0.64
CA GLY A 42 17.56 2.02 0.43
C GLY A 42 16.10 2.51 0.48
N ILE A 43 15.17 1.79 -0.15
CA ILE A 43 13.74 2.08 -0.13
C ILE A 43 13.14 1.30 1.06
N ILE A 44 13.08 1.94 2.23
CA ILE A 44 12.74 1.28 3.49
C ILE A 44 11.67 2.08 4.23
N ASP A 45 10.60 1.40 4.63
CA ASP A 45 9.54 1.97 5.47
C ASP A 45 9.67 1.50 6.93
N PRO A 46 9.54 2.39 7.94
CA PRO A 46 9.57 1.98 9.33
C PRO A 46 8.39 1.07 9.69
N VAL A 47 8.68 -0.10 10.25
CA VAL A 47 7.67 -1.09 10.69
C VAL A 47 6.57 -0.48 11.55
N LYS A 48 6.93 0.46 12.44
CA LYS A 48 5.96 1.14 13.32
C LYS A 48 4.92 1.92 12.52
N VAL A 49 5.31 2.59 11.44
CA VAL A 49 4.41 3.41 10.61
C VAL A 49 3.46 2.51 9.84
N THR A 50 3.98 1.52 9.11
CA THR A 50 3.16 0.60 8.29
C THR A 50 2.14 -0.17 9.14
N ARG A 51 2.57 -0.69 10.31
CA ARG A 51 1.67 -1.41 11.22
C ARG A 51 0.57 -0.52 11.78
N THR A 52 0.94 0.66 12.29
CA THR A 52 -0.02 1.57 12.92
C THR A 52 -1.02 2.10 11.89
N ALA A 53 -0.56 2.42 10.67
CA ALA A 53 -1.42 2.84 9.58
C ALA A 53 -2.46 1.78 9.23
N LEU A 54 -2.03 0.52 9.04
CA LEU A 54 -2.93 -0.59 8.72
C LEU A 54 -3.95 -0.85 9.83
N GLN A 55 -3.51 -0.87 11.09
CA GLN A 55 -4.38 -1.10 12.25
C GLN A 55 -5.44 -0.01 12.39
N ASN A 56 -5.04 1.26 12.27
CA ASN A 56 -5.96 2.39 12.37
C ASN A 56 -6.97 2.40 11.21
N ALA A 57 -6.50 2.09 9.99
CA ALA A 57 -7.37 1.98 8.82
C ALA A 57 -8.42 0.87 8.98
N ALA A 58 -8.00 -0.32 9.44
CA ALA A 58 -8.91 -1.43 9.69
C ALA A 58 -9.94 -1.10 10.79
N SER A 59 -9.53 -0.41 11.85
CA SER A 59 -10.43 0.04 12.92
C SER A 59 -11.50 1.04 12.42
N CYS A 60 -11.07 2.05 11.66
CA CYS A 60 -11.98 3.03 11.07
C CYS A 60 -12.95 2.38 10.07
N ALA A 61 -12.43 1.51 9.19
CA ALA A 61 -13.25 0.79 8.21
C ALA A 61 -14.26 -0.15 8.88
N GLY A 62 -13.85 -0.86 9.94
CA GLY A 62 -14.74 -1.74 10.70
C GLY A 62 -15.91 -0.97 11.31
N THR A 63 -15.63 0.20 11.90
CA THR A 63 -16.67 1.09 12.44
C THR A 63 -17.59 1.60 11.32
N LEU A 64 -17.01 2.08 10.21
CA LEU A 64 -17.77 2.66 9.11
C LEU A 64 -18.72 1.64 8.45
N ILE A 65 -18.26 0.41 8.21
CA ILE A 65 -19.06 -0.64 7.54
C ILE A 65 -20.19 -1.16 8.45
N THR A 66 -20.02 -1.13 9.77
CA THR A 66 -21.02 -1.64 10.72
C THR A 66 -21.98 -0.56 11.24
N THR A 67 -21.72 0.72 10.95
CA THR A 67 -22.58 1.83 11.37
C THR A 67 -23.76 1.99 10.41
N ASN A 68 -24.99 1.82 10.92
CA ASN A 68 -26.21 1.88 10.10
C ASN A 68 -26.66 3.30 9.76
N TYR A 69 -26.49 4.26 10.67
CA TYR A 69 -26.92 5.64 10.48
C TYR A 69 -26.06 6.59 11.32
N GLY A 70 -25.71 7.75 10.74
CA GLY A 70 -25.10 8.86 11.45
C GLY A 70 -26.16 9.88 11.82
N ILE A 71 -26.21 10.30 13.08
CA ILE A 71 -27.12 11.36 13.54
C ILE A 71 -26.34 12.69 13.48
N ILE A 72 -26.91 13.67 12.80
CA ILE A 72 -26.35 15.04 12.73
C ILE A 72 -27.35 16.02 13.36
N GLN A 73 -26.86 16.94 14.17
CA GLN A 73 -27.67 18.07 14.63
C GLN A 73 -27.66 19.14 13.55
N THR A 74 -28.85 19.57 13.13
CA THR A 74 -29.05 20.71 12.24
C THR A 74 -29.80 21.79 13.02
N GLU A 75 -29.42 23.06 12.81
CA GLU A 75 -30.17 24.21 13.34
C GLU A 75 -31.57 24.31 12.72
#